data_AF-A0A9P4WHQ7-F1
#
_entry.id   AF-A0A9P4WHQ7-F1
#
_cell.length_a   1.000
_cell.length_b   1.000
_cell.length_c   1.000
_cell.angle_alpha   90.00
_cell.angle_beta   90.00
_cell.angle_gamma   90.00
#
_symmetry.space_group_name_H-M   'P 1'
#
loop_
_entity.id
_entity.type
_entity.pdbx_description
1 polymer ?
#
loop_
_entity_poly.entity_id
_entity_poly.type
_entity_poly.pdbx_seq_one_letter_code
_entity_poly.pdbx_strand_id
1 'polypeptide(L)'
;MNFDLEHKALAYPASNLSDNEPVTPCLCSLVFRCDDAKLATLLLVARIATAHGTADSEFVLQYDGDRLMPTNVRLVSGSGHLKPAQLDELVPRKGKGKQRRDIKTLQLTTEQPSPVWCPASTTTFSPRPGHEAALQRLVDLAKETRIHVVFDFNQLHLSYRGSFKAFGKAAQGLVRYPVAKLRTRYHTAVMQKQRPEIVGKALPHSNVMGKEM
;
A
#
# COMPACT_ATOMS: atom_id res chain seq x y z
N MET A 1 -10.14 6.38 -9.92
CA MET A 1 -9.50 5.06 -10.13
C MET A 1 -9.37 4.37 -8.79
N ASN A 2 -9.91 3.16 -8.65
CA ASN A 2 -9.66 2.32 -7.47
C ASN A 2 -8.24 1.77 -7.57
N PHE A 3 -7.50 1.82 -6.46
CA PHE A 3 -6.34 0.98 -6.33
C PHE A 3 -6.84 -0.46 -6.23
N ASP A 4 -6.37 -1.30 -7.14
CA ASP A 4 -6.47 -2.73 -6.92
C ASP A 4 -5.49 -3.07 -5.79
N LEU A 5 -6.01 -3.04 -4.56
CA LEU A 5 -5.27 -3.38 -3.34
C LEU A 5 -5.31 -4.89 -3.06
N GLU A 6 -5.84 -5.69 -3.99
CA GLU A 6 -5.99 -7.14 -3.81
C GLU A 6 -4.64 -7.87 -3.94
N HIS A 7 -3.66 -7.21 -4.55
CA HIS A 7 -2.33 -7.74 -4.78
C HIS A 7 -1.48 -7.71 -3.51
N LYS A 8 -1.56 -8.77 -2.70
CA LYS A 8 -0.76 -8.88 -1.49
C LYS A 8 0.73 -9.05 -1.79
N ALA A 9 1.54 -8.46 -0.91
CA ALA A 9 2.99 -8.59 -0.89
C ALA A 9 3.49 -8.64 0.56
N LEU A 10 4.66 -9.24 0.75
CA LEU A 10 5.42 -9.26 1.99
C LEU A 10 6.68 -8.44 1.78
N ALA A 11 6.85 -7.36 2.54
CA ALA A 11 7.98 -6.46 2.41
C ALA A 11 8.82 -6.45 3.68
N TYR A 12 10.14 -6.43 3.53
CA TYR A 12 11.06 -6.40 4.67
C TYR A 12 12.40 -5.75 4.31
N PRO A 13 13.10 -5.15 5.29
CA PRO A 13 14.48 -4.69 5.11
C PRO A 13 15.42 -5.81 4.66
N ALA A 14 16.34 -5.52 3.75
CA ALA A 14 17.37 -6.49 3.35
C ALA A 14 18.34 -6.80 4.51
N SER A 15 18.49 -5.89 5.47
CA SER A 15 19.26 -6.06 6.72
C SER A 15 18.71 -7.18 7.61
N ASN A 16 17.44 -7.56 7.46
CA ASN A 16 16.83 -8.66 8.23
C ASN A 16 17.29 -10.05 7.80
N LEU A 17 18.14 -10.17 6.76
CA LEU A 17 18.66 -11.44 6.27
C LEU A 17 19.88 -11.94 7.07
N SER A 18 19.82 -11.87 8.40
CA SER A 18 20.83 -12.47 9.27
C SER A 18 20.60 -13.98 9.38
N ASP A 19 21.68 -14.77 9.40
CA ASP A 19 21.63 -16.25 9.41
C ASP A 19 20.91 -16.83 10.63
N ASN A 20 20.76 -16.06 11.70
CA ASN A 20 20.28 -16.54 12.99
C ASN A 20 18.86 -16.10 13.37
N GLU A 21 18.24 -15.18 12.62
CA GLU A 21 16.91 -14.67 12.98
C GLU A 21 15.89 -14.80 11.83
N PRO A 22 14.66 -15.27 12.14
CA PRO A 22 13.62 -15.36 11.14
C PRO A 22 13.16 -13.97 10.69
N VAL A 23 13.14 -13.74 9.39
CA VAL A 23 12.57 -12.53 8.79
C VAL A 23 11.11 -12.38 9.21
N THR A 24 10.75 -11.22 9.75
CA THR A 24 9.36 -10.88 10.07
C THR A 24 8.85 -9.79 9.12
N PRO A 25 8.23 -10.15 7.98
CA PRO A 25 7.85 -9.19 6.96
C PRO A 25 6.63 -8.37 7.36
N CYS A 26 6.52 -7.18 6.79
CA CYS A 26 5.31 -6.37 6.77
C CYS A 26 4.39 -6.88 5.66
N LEU A 27 3.12 -7.16 5.99
CA LEU A 27 2.11 -7.51 5.00
C LEU A 27 1.54 -6.22 4.40
N CYS A 28 1.66 -6.11 3.08
CA CYS A 28 1.26 -4.93 2.32
C CYS A 28 0.40 -5.32 1.11
N SER A 29 -0.28 -4.35 0.52
CA SER A 29 -0.73 -4.41 -0.86
C SER A 29 0.31 -3.75 -1.77
N LEU A 30 0.61 -4.36 -2.90
CA LEU A 30 1.52 -3.86 -3.92
C LEU A 30 0.72 -3.16 -5.01
N VAL A 31 1.02 -1.89 -5.26
CA VAL A 31 0.52 -1.15 -6.42
C VAL A 31 1.68 -0.75 -7.30
N PHE A 32 1.65 -1.18 -8.56
CA PHE A 32 2.61 -0.76 -9.57
C PHE A 32 1.94 0.16 -10.57
N ARG A 33 2.52 1.34 -10.78
CA ARG A 33 2.11 2.28 -11.83
C ARG A 33 3.27 2.49 -12.77
N CYS A 34 3.01 2.29 -14.05
CA CYS A 34 3.96 2.59 -15.10
C CYS A 34 3.25 3.06 -16.36
N ASP A 35 3.98 3.70 -17.25
CA ASP A 35 3.58 3.96 -18.63
C ASP A 35 4.73 3.69 -19.60
N ASP A 36 4.46 3.92 -20.89
CA ASP A 36 5.41 3.72 -21.97
C ASP A 36 6.49 4.83 -22.02
N ALA A 37 6.29 5.94 -21.30
CA ALA A 37 7.21 7.07 -21.23
C ALA A 37 8.29 6.91 -20.15
N LYS A 38 8.57 5.67 -19.74
CA LYS A 38 9.51 5.31 -18.66
C LYS A 38 9.11 5.90 -17.30
N LEU A 39 7.85 6.27 -17.10
CA LEU A 39 7.38 6.63 -15.78
C LEU A 39 7.09 5.35 -14.99
N ALA A 40 7.59 5.26 -13.77
CA ALA A 40 7.36 4.14 -12.87
C ALA A 40 7.32 4.60 -11.41
N THR A 41 6.30 4.14 -10.68
CA THR A 41 6.20 4.26 -9.23
C THR A 41 5.62 2.97 -8.67
N LEU A 42 6.26 2.45 -7.63
CA LEU A 42 5.80 1.33 -6.84
C LEU A 42 5.34 1.83 -5.48
N LEU A 43 4.15 1.41 -5.05
CA LEU A 43 3.58 1.73 -3.75
C LEU A 43 3.39 0.44 -2.95
N LEU A 44 3.78 0.49 -1.68
CA LEU A 44 3.44 -0.52 -0.68
C LEU A 44 2.43 0.08 0.29
N VAL A 45 1.24 -0.50 0.37
CA VAL A 45 0.16 -0.03 1.24
C VAL A 45 0.03 -1.01 2.41
N ALA A 46 0.45 -0.58 3.60
CA ALA A 46 0.27 -1.32 4.84
C ALA A 46 -1.01 -0.87 5.55
N ARG A 47 -1.75 -1.80 6.14
CA ARG A 47 -2.95 -1.53 6.94
C ARG A 47 -2.67 -1.89 8.39
N ILE A 48 -2.82 -0.91 9.29
CA ILE A 48 -2.50 -1.07 10.70
C ILE A 48 -3.64 -0.52 11.55
N ALA A 49 -4.11 -1.32 12.50
CA ALA A 49 -5.07 -0.91 13.49
C ALA A 49 -4.45 0.14 14.44
N THR A 50 -5.04 1.34 14.48
CA THR A 50 -4.61 2.45 15.35
C THR A 50 -5.59 2.64 16.51
N ALA A 51 -5.12 3.22 17.61
CA ALA A 51 -5.87 3.29 18.87
C ALA A 51 -7.23 4.04 18.78
N HIS A 52 -7.36 4.98 17.84
CA HIS A 52 -8.56 5.81 17.70
C HIS A 52 -9.35 5.57 16.40
N GLY A 53 -8.94 4.59 15.59
CA GLY A 53 -9.63 4.23 14.35
C GLY A 53 -10.67 3.13 14.56
N THR A 54 -11.86 3.29 13.99
CA THR A 54 -12.84 2.19 13.85
C THR A 54 -12.48 1.23 12.71
N ALA A 55 -11.50 1.60 11.89
CA ALA A 55 -10.96 0.84 10.77
C ALA A 55 -9.43 0.97 10.75
N ASP A 56 -8.76 0.07 10.03
CA ASP A 56 -7.31 0.12 9.85
C ASP A 56 -6.88 1.41 9.14
N SER A 57 -5.82 2.03 9.65
CA SER A 57 -5.15 3.14 8.98
C SER A 57 -4.28 2.62 7.85
N GLU A 58 -4.36 3.25 6.69
CA GLU A 58 -3.51 2.94 5.55
C GLU A 58 -2.22 3.78 5.59
N PHE A 59 -1.08 3.11 5.45
CA PHE A 59 0.22 3.74 5.35
C PHE A 59 0.82 3.37 3.99
N VAL A 60 1.29 4.36 3.24
CA VAL A 60 1.83 4.15 1.88
C VAL A 60 3.31 4.48 1.87
N LEU A 61 4.14 3.50 1.57
CA LEU A 61 5.53 3.72 1.19
C LEU A 61 5.61 3.86 -0.33
N GLN A 62 6.27 4.90 -0.80
CA GLN A 62 6.44 5.17 -2.22
C GLN A 62 7.88 5.00 -2.68
N TYR A 63 8.06 4.22 -3.75
CA TYR A 63 9.32 3.98 -4.43
C TYR A 63 9.19 4.49 -5.86
N ASP A 64 9.75 5.67 -6.10
CA ASP A 64 9.73 6.35 -7.41
C ASP A 64 10.91 5.92 -8.27
N GLY A 65 10.66 5.72 -9.57
CA GLY A 65 11.66 5.28 -10.52
C GLY A 65 12.94 6.14 -10.56
N ASP A 66 12.80 7.45 -10.40
CA ASP A 66 13.92 8.41 -10.37
C ASP A 66 14.75 8.38 -9.08
N ARG A 67 14.28 7.69 -8.03
CA ARG A 67 14.98 7.52 -6.74
C ARG A 67 15.55 6.12 -6.55
N LEU A 68 15.33 5.23 -7.52
CA LEU A 68 15.88 3.87 -7.50
C LEU A 68 17.34 3.88 -7.92
N MET A 69 18.16 3.10 -7.23
CA MET A 69 19.53 2.85 -7.65
C MET A 69 19.56 1.90 -8.85
N PRO A 70 19.96 2.36 -10.05
CA PRO A 70 19.72 1.63 -11.30
C PRO A 70 20.26 0.20 -11.34
N THR A 71 21.40 -0.06 -10.69
CA THR A 71 22.09 -1.36 -10.70
C THR A 71 21.56 -2.34 -9.64
N ASN A 72 20.69 -1.87 -8.76
CA ASN A 72 20.32 -2.57 -7.53
C ASN A 72 18.81 -2.87 -7.46
N VAL A 73 18.10 -2.73 -8.58
CA VAL A 73 16.73 -3.20 -8.74
C VAL A 73 16.76 -4.53 -9.48
N ARG A 74 16.23 -5.59 -8.86
CA ARG A 74 16.26 -6.94 -9.44
C ARG A 74 15.00 -7.71 -9.13
N LEU A 75 14.44 -8.36 -10.14
CA LEU A 75 13.37 -9.34 -9.95
C LEU A 75 13.96 -10.76 -9.97
N VAL A 76 13.97 -11.42 -8.82
CA VAL A 76 14.50 -12.79 -8.67
C VAL A 76 13.39 -13.79 -8.38
N SER A 77 13.62 -15.04 -8.74
CA SER A 77 12.67 -16.13 -8.44
C SER A 77 12.88 -16.66 -7.02
N GLY A 78 11.78 -16.97 -6.36
CA GLY A 78 11.79 -17.60 -5.04
C GLY A 78 11.73 -16.60 -3.89
N SER A 79 11.74 -17.16 -2.68
CA SER A 79 11.54 -16.47 -1.40
C SER A 79 12.24 -17.23 -0.28
N GLY A 80 13.48 -17.68 -0.51
CA GLY A 80 14.20 -18.62 0.37
C GLY A 80 14.32 -18.17 1.84
N HIS A 81 14.11 -16.88 2.10
CA HIS A 81 14.19 -16.28 3.43
C HIS A 81 12.85 -16.26 4.19
N LEU A 82 11.73 -16.62 3.52
CA LEU A 82 10.40 -16.62 4.12
C LEU A 82 9.93 -18.05 4.42
N LYS A 83 9.30 -18.21 5.58
CA LYS A 83 8.70 -19.48 6.00
C LYS A 83 7.45 -19.78 5.15
N PRO A 84 7.11 -21.06 4.92
CA PRO A 84 5.91 -21.44 4.18
C PRO A 84 4.62 -20.79 4.70
N ALA A 85 4.47 -20.67 6.02
CA ALA A 85 3.31 -20.05 6.66
C ALA A 85 3.16 -18.56 6.27
N GLN A 86 4.26 -17.83 6.12
CA GLN A 86 4.22 -16.43 5.67
C GLN A 86 3.79 -16.36 4.21
N LEU A 87 4.29 -17.26 3.35
CA LEU A 87 3.88 -17.33 1.94
C LEU A 87 2.40 -17.69 1.76
N ASP A 88 1.79 -18.35 2.74
CA ASP A 88 0.36 -18.66 2.74
C ASP A 88 -0.51 -17.41 3.01
N GLU A 89 0.05 -16.35 3.59
CA GLU A 89 -0.63 -15.05 3.75
C GLU A 89 -0.87 -14.33 2.41
N LEU A 90 0.02 -14.53 1.43
CA LEU A 90 -0.06 -13.94 0.09
C LEU A 90 -1.25 -14.49 -0.70
N VAL A 91 -1.36 -15.82 -0.78
CA VAL A 91 -2.44 -16.52 -1.48
C VAL A 91 -2.78 -17.78 -0.69
N PRO A 92 -3.91 -17.84 0.03
CA PRO A 92 -4.27 -19.03 0.79
C PRO A 92 -4.35 -20.26 -0.14
N ARG A 93 -3.75 -21.39 0.26
CA ARG A 93 -3.90 -22.66 -0.48
C ARG A 93 -5.34 -23.13 -0.34
N LYS A 94 -6.22 -22.79 -1.28
CA LYS A 94 -7.59 -23.34 -1.32
C LYS A 94 -7.70 -24.42 -2.42
N GLY A 95 -8.18 -25.59 -2.03
CA GLY A 95 -8.68 -26.63 -2.94
C GLY A 95 -7.67 -27.69 -3.44
N LYS A 96 -8.21 -28.83 -3.90
CA LYS A 96 -7.49 -29.88 -4.64
C LYS A 96 -7.21 -29.40 -6.08
N GLY A 97 -6.28 -28.46 -6.21
CA GLY A 97 -5.88 -27.88 -7.49
C GLY A 97 -4.83 -26.83 -7.22
N LYS A 98 -3.57 -27.25 -7.08
CA LYS A 98 -2.45 -26.34 -6.82
C LYS A 98 -2.28 -25.42 -8.02
N GLN A 99 -2.87 -24.24 -8.01
CA GLN A 99 -2.40 -23.19 -8.91
C GLN A 99 -0.92 -22.97 -8.60
N ARG A 100 -0.06 -23.07 -9.62
CA ARG A 100 1.39 -22.95 -9.45
C ARG A 100 1.68 -21.50 -9.05
N ARG A 101 2.04 -21.27 -7.79
CA ARG A 101 2.53 -19.96 -7.33
C ARG A 101 3.77 -19.60 -8.13
N ASP A 102 3.84 -18.38 -8.67
CA ASP A 102 5.07 -17.83 -9.22
C ASP A 102 5.60 -16.76 -8.27
N ILE A 103 6.14 -17.22 -7.13
CA ILE A 103 6.67 -16.30 -6.12
C ILE A 103 7.95 -15.64 -6.66
N LYS A 104 7.91 -14.31 -6.70
CA LYS A 104 9.06 -13.47 -7.04
C LYS A 104 9.41 -12.58 -5.87
N THR A 105 10.70 -12.29 -5.75
CA THR A 105 11.22 -11.26 -4.86
C THR A 105 11.73 -10.11 -5.72
N LEU A 106 11.16 -8.93 -5.54
CA LEU A 106 11.69 -7.70 -6.06
C LEU A 106 12.64 -7.11 -5.00
N GLN A 107 13.92 -7.06 -5.33
CA GLN A 107 14.95 -6.39 -4.55
C GLN A 107 15.03 -4.94 -5.02
N LEU A 108 14.93 -4.00 -4.08
CA LEU A 108 14.96 -2.57 -4.35
C LEU A 108 16.04 -1.92 -3.49
N THR A 109 16.76 -0.99 -4.10
CA THR A 109 17.60 -0.03 -3.38
C THR A 109 17.25 1.38 -3.82
N THR A 110 17.07 2.28 -2.87
CA THR A 110 16.81 3.72 -3.10
C THR A 110 17.96 4.58 -2.60
N GLU A 111 18.03 5.81 -3.09
CA GLU A 111 19.00 6.81 -2.60
C GLU A 111 18.72 7.24 -1.16
N GLN A 112 17.43 7.30 -0.81
CA GLN A 112 16.94 7.77 0.48
C GLN A 112 15.78 6.88 0.95
N PRO A 113 15.53 6.83 2.27
CA PRO A 113 14.36 6.14 2.81
C PRO A 113 13.06 6.60 2.14
N SER A 114 12.11 5.69 2.03
CA SER A 114 10.85 5.96 1.33
C SER A 114 10.00 6.98 2.12
N PRO A 115 9.42 8.00 1.45
CA PRO A 115 8.42 8.83 2.10
C PRO A 115 7.20 7.97 2.47
N VAL A 116 6.72 8.15 3.70
CA VAL A 116 5.50 7.49 4.19
C VAL A 116 4.33 8.47 4.11
N TRP A 117 3.21 8.02 3.54
CA TRP A 117 1.96 8.76 3.54
C TRP A 117 0.93 8.09 4.42
N CYS A 118 0.08 8.90 5.03
CA CYS A 118 -1.08 8.45 5.78
C CYS A 118 -2.28 9.37 5.47
N PRO A 119 -3.52 8.91 5.67
CA PRO A 119 -4.70 9.75 5.60
C PRO A 119 -4.60 10.94 6.56
N ALA A 120 -5.06 12.12 6.13
CA ALA A 120 -5.13 13.30 7.00
C ALA A 120 -6.05 13.09 8.21
N SER A 121 -6.98 12.13 8.14
CA SER A 121 -7.85 11.71 9.25
C SER A 121 -7.14 10.89 10.32
N THR A 122 -5.86 10.53 10.12
CA THR A 122 -5.09 9.77 11.11
C THR A 122 -4.72 10.69 12.26
N THR A 123 -5.56 10.71 13.29
CA THR A 123 -5.40 11.59 14.47
C THR A 123 -4.30 11.13 15.41
N THR A 124 -3.98 9.82 15.40
CA THR A 124 -2.89 9.23 16.15
C THR A 124 -2.18 8.17 15.34
N PHE A 125 -0.89 8.04 15.57
CA PHE A 125 -0.07 6.93 15.09
C PHE A 125 0.11 5.83 16.13
N SER A 126 -0.48 5.99 17.32
CA SER A 126 -0.43 4.96 18.36
C SER A 126 -1.11 3.69 17.85
N PRO A 127 -0.40 2.55 17.84
CA PRO A 127 -1.00 1.27 17.47
C PRO A 127 -2.07 0.91 18.50
N ARG A 128 -3.09 0.18 18.06
CA ARG A 128 -4.00 -0.48 18.99
C ARG A 128 -3.22 -1.56 19.78
N PRO A 129 -3.54 -1.80 21.06
CA PRO A 129 -2.90 -2.87 21.83
C PRO A 129 -2.87 -4.20 21.07
N GLY A 130 -1.68 -4.81 20.98
CA GLY A 130 -1.43 -6.05 20.23
C GLY A 130 -0.98 -5.84 18.78
N HIS A 131 -0.95 -4.60 18.28
CA HIS A 131 -0.52 -4.26 16.91
C HIS A 131 0.82 -3.49 16.87
N GLU A 132 1.52 -3.35 17.99
CA GLU A 132 2.80 -2.66 18.12
C GLU A 132 3.85 -3.25 17.17
N ALA A 133 3.95 -4.58 17.12
CA ALA A 133 4.89 -5.27 16.25
C ALA A 133 4.58 -5.07 14.75
N ALA A 134 3.32 -4.83 14.38
CA ALA A 134 2.96 -4.51 12.99
C ALA A 134 3.41 -3.09 12.62
N LEU A 135 3.18 -2.12 13.52
CA LEU A 135 3.67 -0.76 13.35
C LEU A 135 5.20 -0.70 13.33
N GLN A 136 5.86 -1.42 14.22
CA GLN A 136 7.33 -1.46 14.26
C GLN A 136 7.90 -1.99 12.94
N ARG A 137 7.36 -3.08 12.40
CA ARG A 137 7.77 -3.61 11.08
C ARG A 137 7.60 -2.59 9.95
N LEU A 138 6.53 -1.82 9.97
CA LEU A 138 6.32 -0.73 9.02
C LEU A 138 7.39 0.37 9.18
N VAL A 139 7.68 0.77 10.42
CA VAL A 139 8.69 1.79 10.73
C VAL A 139 10.07 1.33 10.29
N ASP A 140 10.44 0.08 10.56
CA ASP A 140 11.72 -0.50 10.16
C ASP A 140 11.82 -0.52 8.63
N LEU A 141 10.77 -0.97 7.93
CA LEU A 141 10.71 -0.94 6.47
C LEU A 141 10.84 0.48 5.90
N ALA A 142 10.21 1.47 6.53
CA ALA A 142 10.21 2.86 6.06
C ALA A 142 11.56 3.57 6.21
N LYS A 143 12.36 3.18 7.20
CA LYS A 143 13.70 3.74 7.44
C LYS A 143 14.76 3.20 6.49
N GLU A 144 14.46 2.12 5.80
CA GLU A 144 15.44 1.36 5.05
C GLU A 144 15.50 1.80 3.59
N THR A 145 16.73 1.83 3.06
CA THR A 145 16.98 2.10 1.64
C THR A 145 17.06 0.83 0.82
N ARG A 146 17.26 -0.32 1.47
CA ARG A 146 17.37 -1.63 0.82
C ARG A 146 16.28 -2.54 1.33
N ILE A 147 15.34 -2.89 0.46
CA ILE A 147 14.18 -3.71 0.84
C ILE A 147 13.96 -4.85 -0.15
N HIS A 148 13.32 -5.90 0.34
CA HIS A 148 12.82 -7.01 -0.46
C HIS A 148 11.29 -7.02 -0.42
N VAL A 149 10.66 -7.17 -1.58
CA VAL A 149 9.20 -7.25 -1.74
C VAL A 149 8.86 -8.59 -2.40
N VAL A 150 8.21 -9.47 -1.66
CA VAL A 150 7.83 -10.81 -2.11
C VAL A 150 6.35 -10.85 -2.44
N PHE A 151 6.00 -11.34 -3.62
CA PHE A 151 4.61 -11.42 -4.08
C PHE A 151 4.43 -12.57 -5.08
N ASP A 152 3.18 -12.96 -5.31
CA ASP A 152 2.86 -13.92 -6.37
C ASP A 152 2.71 -13.19 -7.70
N PHE A 153 3.66 -13.40 -8.61
CA PHE A 153 3.69 -12.74 -9.91
C PHE A 153 2.50 -13.14 -10.79
N ASN A 154 1.86 -14.28 -10.52
CA ASN A 154 0.64 -14.67 -11.20
C ASN A 154 -0.58 -13.84 -10.78
N GLN A 155 -0.53 -13.17 -9.63
CA GLN A 155 -1.60 -12.25 -9.23
C GLN A 155 -1.51 -10.93 -9.98
N LEU A 156 -0.32 -10.51 -10.42
CA LEU A 156 -0.15 -9.27 -11.18
C LEU A 156 -0.98 -9.32 -12.48
N HIS A 157 -1.80 -8.29 -12.68
CA HIS A 157 -2.60 -8.14 -13.90
C HIS A 157 -1.73 -8.30 -15.16
N LEU A 158 -2.24 -9.06 -16.14
CA LEU A 158 -1.50 -9.48 -17.32
C LEU A 158 -0.83 -8.32 -18.07
N SER A 159 -1.52 -7.18 -18.20
CA SER A 159 -1.00 -5.99 -18.88
C SER A 159 0.24 -5.39 -18.21
N TYR A 160 0.42 -5.59 -16.91
CA TYR A 160 1.55 -5.01 -16.17
C TYR A 160 2.76 -5.95 -16.08
N ARG A 161 2.61 -7.25 -16.39
CA ARG A 161 3.70 -8.23 -16.23
C ARG A 161 4.93 -7.93 -17.08
N GLY A 162 4.73 -7.48 -18.32
CA GLY A 162 5.82 -7.09 -19.21
C GLY A 162 6.62 -5.92 -18.64
N SER A 163 5.92 -4.83 -18.32
CA SER A 163 6.52 -3.62 -17.76
C SER A 163 7.15 -3.87 -16.39
N PHE A 164 6.56 -4.72 -15.55
CA PHE A 164 7.15 -5.08 -14.25
C PHE A 164 8.44 -5.89 -14.40
N LYS A 165 8.51 -6.81 -15.38
CA LYS A 165 9.76 -7.51 -15.71
C LYS A 165 10.82 -6.55 -16.23
N ALA A 166 10.44 -5.58 -17.07
CA ALA A 166 11.35 -4.56 -17.57
C ALA A 166 11.88 -3.67 -16.43
N PHE A 167 10.98 -3.24 -15.54
CA PHE A 167 11.31 -2.51 -14.31
C PHE A 167 12.33 -3.27 -13.45
N GLY A 168 12.14 -4.58 -13.26
CA GLY A 168 13.07 -5.44 -12.54
C GLY A 168 14.40 -5.73 -13.23
N LYS A 169 14.60 -5.28 -14.48
CA LYS A 169 15.84 -5.45 -15.27
C LYS A 169 16.61 -4.16 -15.44
N ALA A 170 15.91 -3.04 -15.59
CA ALA A 170 16.50 -1.74 -15.90
C ALA A 170 15.72 -0.64 -15.19
N ALA A 171 16.17 -0.27 -13.99
CA ALA A 171 15.69 0.94 -13.33
C ALA A 171 16.35 2.21 -13.87
N GLN A 172 17.30 2.08 -14.81
CA GLN A 172 18.03 3.21 -15.37
C GLN A 172 17.12 4.10 -16.24
N GLY A 173 17.10 5.40 -15.91
CA GLY A 173 16.34 6.40 -16.67
C GLY A 173 14.83 6.28 -16.49
N LEU A 174 14.37 5.57 -15.45
CA LEU A 174 12.99 5.66 -15.00
C LEU A 174 12.77 7.01 -14.33
N VAL A 175 11.57 7.55 -14.52
CA VAL A 175 11.14 8.79 -13.88
C VAL A 175 9.92 8.49 -13.01
N ARG A 176 9.68 9.31 -11.98
CA ARG A 176 8.49 9.20 -11.14
C ARG A 176 7.19 9.23 -11.95
N TYR A 177 6.29 8.29 -11.68
CA TYR A 177 4.91 8.37 -12.15
C TYR A 177 4.11 9.38 -11.29
N PRO A 178 3.36 10.32 -11.88
CA PRO A 178 2.62 11.33 -11.13
C PRO A 178 1.41 10.71 -10.43
N VAL A 179 1.60 10.32 -9.17
CA VAL A 179 0.53 9.79 -8.32
C VAL A 179 -0.27 10.87 -7.57
N ALA A 180 -0.20 12.13 -8.00
CA ALA A 180 -0.87 13.26 -7.33
C ALA A 180 -2.41 13.12 -7.28
N LYS A 181 -3.02 12.51 -8.30
CA LYS A 181 -4.46 12.18 -8.30
C LYS A 181 -4.83 11.05 -7.32
N LEU A 182 -3.83 10.34 -6.78
CA LEU A 182 -3.99 9.35 -5.73
C LEU A 182 -3.93 10.00 -4.34
N ARG A 183 -3.12 11.06 -4.17
CA ARG A 183 -3.08 11.89 -2.95
C ARG A 183 -4.45 12.52 -2.64
N THR A 184 -5.26 12.82 -3.65
CA THR A 184 -6.57 13.45 -3.44
C THR A 184 -7.50 12.56 -2.62
N ARG A 185 -7.47 11.21 -2.71
CA ARG A 185 -8.25 10.38 -1.76
C ARG A 185 -7.71 10.38 -0.32
N TYR A 186 -6.41 10.62 -0.12
CA TYR A 186 -5.81 10.85 1.20
C TYR A 186 -6.08 12.26 1.75
N HIS A 187 -6.56 13.20 0.91
CA HIS A 187 -6.85 14.59 1.26
C HIS A 187 -8.36 14.94 1.27
N THR A 188 -9.18 14.31 0.42
CA THR A 188 -10.59 14.64 0.14
C THR A 188 -11.60 13.91 1.03
N ALA A 189 -11.16 13.15 2.03
CA ALA A 189 -12.06 12.70 3.11
C ALA A 189 -12.48 13.87 4.05
N VAL A 190 -11.82 15.02 3.96
CA VAL A 190 -12.08 16.19 4.83
C VAL A 190 -13.22 17.08 4.33
N MET A 191 -13.51 17.12 3.03
CA MET A 191 -14.44 18.13 2.48
C MET A 191 -15.89 17.64 2.26
N GLN A 192 -16.17 16.34 2.34
CA GLN A 192 -17.55 15.83 2.23
C GLN A 192 -18.26 15.60 3.57
N LYS A 193 -17.57 15.75 4.71
CA LYS A 193 -18.18 15.68 6.06
C LYS A 193 -18.31 17.02 6.79
N GLN A 194 -18.00 18.14 6.13
CA GLN A 194 -18.15 19.49 6.69
C GLN A 194 -19.18 20.36 5.93
N ARG A 195 -20.25 19.77 5.39
CA ARG A 195 -21.50 20.55 5.22
C ARG A 195 -22.33 20.35 6.48
N PRO A 196 -22.42 21.33 7.39
CA PRO A 196 -23.55 21.35 8.31
C PRO A 196 -24.80 21.49 7.44
N GLU A 197 -25.71 20.51 7.54
CA GLU A 197 -27.11 20.78 7.23
C GLU A 197 -27.55 21.89 8.16
N ILE A 198 -27.63 23.11 7.63
CA ILE A 198 -28.39 24.17 8.27
C ILE A 198 -29.85 23.73 8.17
N VAL A 199 -30.30 22.97 9.17
CA VAL A 199 -31.72 22.72 9.39
C VAL A 199 -32.33 24.05 9.78
N GLY A 200 -32.82 24.78 8.77
CA GLY A 200 -33.72 25.90 8.97
C GLY A 200 -34.97 25.39 9.67
N LYS A 201 -35.05 25.58 10.99
CA LYS A 201 -36.31 25.52 11.71
C LYS A 201 -37.18 26.67 11.21
N ALA A 202 -38.03 26.39 10.23
CA ALA A 202 -39.14 27.27 9.92
C ALA A 202 -40.12 27.23 11.10
N LEU A 203 -40.36 28.41 11.68
CA LEU A 203 -41.44 28.68 12.63
C LEU A 203 -42.79 28.33 11.96
N PRO A 204 -43.77 27.79 12.69
CA PRO A 204 -45.09 27.54 12.13
C PRO A 204 -45.83 28.87 11.95
N HIS A 205 -46.04 29.27 10.70
CA HIS A 205 -47.08 30.24 10.36
C HIS A 205 -48.45 29.56 10.55
N SER A 206 -49.13 29.94 11.61
CA SER A 206 -50.58 29.83 11.71
C SER A 206 -51.21 30.64 10.57
N ASN A 207 -52.07 30.00 9.77
CA ASN A 207 -53.24 30.71 9.27
C ASN A 207 -54.33 29.78 8.72
N VAL A 208 -55.55 30.32 8.83
CA VAL A 208 -56.80 29.94 8.18
C VAL A 208 -57.64 28.88 8.89
N MET A 209 -58.57 29.35 9.71
CA MET A 209 -59.92 28.82 9.67
C MET A 209 -60.87 29.99 9.35
N GLY A 210 -61.35 29.99 8.12
CA GLY A 210 -62.37 30.88 7.60
C GLY A 210 -63.10 30.14 6.49
N LYS A 211 -64.21 29.49 6.84
CA LYS A 211 -65.26 29.07 5.91
C LYS A 211 -66.58 28.91 6.66
N GLU A 212 -67.46 29.89 6.41
CA GLU A 212 -68.91 29.80 6.21
C GLU A 212 -69.76 28.90 7.12
N MET A 213 -70.58 29.53 7.95
CA MET A 213 -72.04 29.61 7.78
C MET A 213 -72.58 30.88 8.44
#